data_AF-A0A8T5J2X0-F1
#
_entry.id   AF-A0A8T5J2X0-F1
#
_cell.length_a   1.000
_cell.length_b   1.000
_cell.length_c   1.000
_cell.angle_alpha   90.00
_cell.angle_beta   90.00
_cell.angle_gamma   90.00
#
_symmetry.space_group_name_H-M   'P 1'
#
loop_
_entity.id
_entity.type
_entity.pdbx_description
1 polymer ?
#
loop_
_entity_poly.entity_id
_entity_poly.type
_entity_poly.pdbx_seq_one_letter_code
_entity_poly.pdbx_strand_id
1 'polypeptide(L)'
;MGMFDFKPVKIKKPKIPSARNVLPRKRDIQRMISNKRIREPVSAKIKTAVKKRAGNKCEAKGCRHSTYLDFHHKNMKNDDNRVQNIVLLCPIHHREAHDKKKVLKTKDSFGNTINHKVVSKETKKRIVKKRKKQNPFGMGFGGF
;
A
#
# COMPACT_ATOMS: atom_id res chain seq x y z
N MET A 1 -58.77 7.95 51.14
CA MET A 1 -57.40 7.49 50.77
C MET A 1 -57.35 7.25 49.26
N GLY A 2 -56.58 8.02 48.50
CA GLY A 2 -56.32 7.74 47.08
C GLY A 2 -55.00 7.02 46.93
N MET A 3 -55.02 5.77 46.47
CA MET A 3 -53.81 5.00 46.13
C MET A 3 -53.33 5.46 44.74
N PHE A 4 -52.14 6.07 44.66
CA PHE A 4 -51.54 6.41 43.38
C PHE A 4 -50.95 5.15 42.73
N ASP A 5 -51.54 4.73 41.61
CA ASP A 5 -51.07 3.60 40.80
C ASP A 5 -49.81 3.96 40.01
N PHE A 6 -48.63 3.67 40.56
CA PHE A 6 -47.37 3.81 39.85
C PHE A 6 -47.11 2.59 38.96
N LYS A 7 -47.25 2.76 37.64
CA LYS A 7 -46.84 1.74 36.66
C LYS A 7 -45.33 1.80 36.41
N PRO A 8 -44.60 0.67 36.45
CA PRO A 8 -43.16 0.66 36.20
C PRO A 8 -42.86 0.98 34.73
N VAL A 9 -42.12 2.06 34.49
CA VAL A 9 -41.60 2.39 33.16
C VAL A 9 -40.35 1.55 32.88
N LYS A 10 -40.38 0.75 31.82
CA LYS A 10 -39.20 0.01 31.35
C LYS A 10 -38.19 0.97 30.72
N ILE A 11 -37.25 1.46 31.52
CA ILE A 11 -36.15 2.30 31.03
C ILE A 11 -35.15 1.40 30.30
N LYS A 12 -34.95 1.62 28.99
CA LYS A 12 -33.91 0.92 28.22
C LYS A 12 -32.55 1.34 28.78
N LYS A 13 -31.79 0.38 29.31
CA LYS A 13 -30.42 0.62 29.80
C LYS A 13 -29.61 1.31 28.68
N PRO A 14 -28.89 2.42 28.95
CA PRO A 14 -28.03 3.04 27.96
C PRO A 14 -26.96 2.03 27.52
N LYS A 15 -26.65 2.02 26.23
CA LYS A 15 -25.53 1.21 25.70
C LYS A 15 -24.22 1.84 26.17
N ILE A 16 -23.75 1.42 27.35
CA ILE A 16 -22.43 1.82 27.85
C ILE A 16 -21.38 1.18 26.92
N PRO A 17 -20.50 1.95 26.26
CA PRO A 17 -19.47 1.39 25.41
C PRO A 17 -18.55 0.49 26.26
N SER A 18 -18.20 -0.69 25.73
CA SER A 18 -17.35 -1.65 26.45
C SER A 18 -16.03 -1.01 26.89
N ALA A 19 -15.52 -1.36 28.08
CA ALA A 19 -14.29 -0.85 28.69
C ALA A 19 -13.06 -0.77 27.75
N ARG A 20 -12.96 -1.66 26.75
CA ARG A 20 -11.91 -1.63 25.70
C ARG A 20 -11.80 -0.33 24.91
N ASN A 21 -12.85 0.48 24.85
CA ASN A 21 -12.88 1.75 24.11
C ASN A 21 -12.78 2.99 25.01
N VAL A 22 -12.60 2.82 26.33
CA VAL A 22 -12.57 3.95 27.27
C VAL A 22 -11.24 4.69 27.22
N LEU A 23 -10.14 4.00 26.89
CA LEU A 23 -8.82 4.62 26.75
C LEU A 23 -8.49 4.90 25.28
N PRO A 24 -7.94 6.08 24.96
CA PRO A 24 -7.46 6.40 23.61
C PRO A 24 -6.37 5.41 23.22
N ARG A 25 -6.42 4.90 21.98
CA ARG A 25 -5.38 4.00 21.48
C ARG A 25 -4.07 4.78 21.30
N LYS A 26 -2.93 4.08 21.27
CA LYS A 26 -1.62 4.68 20.98
C LYS A 26 -1.64 5.62 19.77
N ARG A 27 -2.40 5.26 18.73
CA ARG A 27 -2.59 6.10 17.52
C ARG A 27 -3.30 7.42 17.80
N ASP A 28 -4.29 7.40 18.70
CA ASP A 28 -5.14 8.55 19.01
C ASP A 28 -4.30 9.53 19.85
N ILE A 29 -3.50 9.01 20.78
CA ILE A 29 -2.47 9.77 21.52
C ILE A 29 -1.43 10.37 20.57
N GLN A 30 -0.90 9.58 19.63
CA GLN A 30 0.05 10.05 18.61
C GLN A 30 -0.52 11.22 17.79
N ARG A 31 -1.84 11.24 17.54
CA ARG A 31 -2.54 12.31 16.81
C ARG A 31 -2.55 13.62 17.55
N MET A 32 -2.67 13.56 18.86
CA MET A 32 -2.72 14.74 19.70
C MET A 32 -1.32 15.34 19.90
N ILE A 33 -0.26 14.52 19.85
CA ILE A 33 1.11 14.95 20.15
C ILE A 33 1.93 15.30 18.89
N SER A 34 1.64 14.67 17.74
CA SER A 34 2.50 14.77 16.55
C SER A 34 1.99 15.76 15.50
N ASN A 35 2.87 16.67 15.05
CA ASN A 35 2.67 17.47 13.83
C ASN A 35 2.79 16.65 12.53
N LYS A 36 3.10 15.34 12.62
CA LYS A 36 3.20 14.46 11.46
C LYS A 36 1.81 13.98 11.05
N ARG A 37 1.50 14.04 9.75
CA ARG A 37 0.26 13.46 9.21
C ARG A 37 0.18 11.98 9.58
N ILE A 38 -0.89 11.61 10.27
CA ILE A 38 -1.12 10.23 10.70
C ILE A 38 -1.77 9.47 9.56
N ARG A 39 -1.15 8.34 9.24
CA ARG A 39 -1.66 7.38 8.28
C ARG A 39 -3.03 6.89 8.73
N GLU A 40 -4.06 7.28 7.99
CA GLU A 40 -5.38 6.71 8.16
C GLU A 40 -5.45 5.32 7.50
N PRO A 41 -5.87 4.28 8.24
CA PRO A 41 -6.02 2.97 7.65
C PRO A 41 -7.13 2.98 6.59
N VAL A 42 -6.92 2.26 5.47
CA VAL A 42 -7.95 2.10 4.44
C VAL A 42 -9.19 1.45 5.06
N SER A 43 -10.33 2.12 4.96
CA SER A 43 -11.59 1.65 5.54
C SER A 43 -12.05 0.34 4.90
N ALA A 44 -12.82 -0.45 5.64
CA ALA A 44 -13.39 -1.71 5.13
C ALA A 44 -14.24 -1.48 3.88
N LYS A 45 -15.04 -0.41 3.84
CA LYS A 45 -15.87 -0.02 2.68
C LYS A 45 -15.03 0.19 1.42
N ILE A 46 -13.90 0.90 1.54
CA ILE A 46 -12.98 1.16 0.42
C ILE A 46 -12.32 -0.15 -0.03
N LYS A 47 -11.85 -0.98 0.92
CA LYS A 47 -11.26 -2.30 0.61
C LYS A 47 -12.22 -3.18 -0.20
N THR A 48 -13.48 -3.25 0.23
CA THR A 48 -14.52 -4.02 -0.48
C THR A 48 -14.80 -3.46 -1.86
N ALA A 49 -14.90 -2.13 -2.00
CA ALA A 49 -15.11 -1.48 -3.30
C ALA A 49 -13.97 -1.78 -4.29
N VAL A 50 -12.72 -1.69 -3.82
CA VAL A 50 -11.54 -1.99 -4.66
C VAL A 50 -11.50 -3.48 -5.04
N LYS A 51 -11.77 -4.39 -4.11
CA LYS A 51 -11.86 -5.84 -4.39
C LYS A 51 -12.94 -6.17 -5.43
N LYS A 52 -14.13 -5.58 -5.28
CA LYS A 52 -15.24 -5.75 -6.22
C LYS A 52 -14.87 -5.24 -7.62
N ARG A 53 -14.28 -4.04 -7.71
CA ARG A 53 -13.79 -3.47 -8.98
C ARG A 53 -12.77 -4.39 -9.66
N ALA A 54 -11.85 -4.92 -8.89
CA ALA A 54 -10.77 -5.77 -9.38
C ALA A 54 -11.21 -7.24 -9.65
N GLY A 55 -12.44 -7.61 -9.31
CA GLY A 55 -12.92 -8.99 -9.41
C GLY A 55 -12.08 -9.99 -8.60
N ASN A 56 -11.52 -9.56 -7.47
CA ASN A 56 -10.53 -10.32 -6.69
C ASN A 56 -9.32 -10.82 -7.50
N LYS A 57 -8.88 -10.04 -8.49
CA LYS A 57 -7.68 -10.33 -9.30
C LYS A 57 -6.72 -9.15 -9.27
N CYS A 58 -5.47 -9.42 -9.59
CA CYS A 58 -4.48 -8.38 -9.78
C CYS A 58 -4.87 -7.47 -10.95
N GLU A 59 -4.89 -6.15 -10.73
CA GLU A 59 -5.24 -5.15 -11.75
C GLU A 59 -4.06 -4.82 -12.71
N ALA A 60 -2.93 -5.53 -12.60
CA ALA A 60 -1.81 -5.37 -13.54
C ALA A 60 -2.17 -5.99 -14.90
N LYS A 61 -1.80 -5.30 -15.99
CA LYS A 61 -2.08 -5.75 -17.36
C LYS A 61 -1.52 -7.15 -17.60
N GLY A 62 -2.38 -8.08 -18.03
CA GLY A 62 -2.01 -9.47 -18.35
C GLY A 62 -1.82 -10.38 -17.12
N CYS A 63 -1.99 -9.88 -15.90
CA CYS A 63 -1.87 -10.71 -14.71
C CYS A 63 -3.19 -11.45 -14.41
N ARG A 64 -3.12 -12.75 -14.15
CA ARG A 64 -4.28 -13.59 -13.77
C ARG A 64 -4.26 -14.02 -12.30
N HIS A 65 -3.33 -13.46 -11.51
CA HIS A 65 -3.16 -13.84 -10.11
C HIS A 65 -4.33 -13.34 -9.26
N SER A 66 -4.89 -14.21 -8.42
CA SER A 66 -6.06 -13.94 -7.57
C SER A 66 -5.80 -14.13 -6.08
N THR A 67 -4.65 -14.69 -5.70
CA THR A 67 -4.28 -14.95 -4.31
C THR A 67 -3.30 -13.88 -3.81
N TYR A 68 -3.20 -13.75 -2.48
CA TYR A 68 -2.23 -12.85 -1.80
C TYR A 68 -2.19 -11.43 -2.38
N LEU A 69 -3.37 -10.82 -2.55
CA LEU A 69 -3.48 -9.49 -3.14
C LEU A 69 -3.36 -8.39 -2.08
N ASP A 70 -2.52 -7.41 -2.37
CA ASP A 70 -2.26 -6.24 -1.53
C ASP A 70 -2.81 -4.97 -2.14
N PHE A 71 -3.22 -4.03 -1.27
CA PHE A 71 -3.69 -2.71 -1.67
C PHE A 71 -2.53 -1.74 -1.79
N HIS A 72 -2.35 -1.16 -2.98
CA HIS A 72 -1.29 -0.22 -3.29
C HIS A 72 -1.86 1.16 -3.65
N HIS A 73 -1.28 2.23 -3.11
CA HIS A 73 -1.64 3.61 -3.47
C HIS A 73 -0.85 4.05 -4.70
N LYS A 74 -1.52 4.34 -5.83
CA LYS A 74 -0.93 4.80 -7.10
C LYS A 74 -0.07 6.05 -6.93
N ASN A 75 -0.54 7.02 -6.14
CA ASN A 75 0.20 8.26 -5.86
C ASN A 75 1.27 8.11 -4.75
N MET A 76 1.37 6.93 -4.12
CA MET A 76 2.29 6.62 -3.03
C MET A 76 2.14 7.53 -1.80
N LYS A 77 0.99 8.21 -1.68
CA LYS A 77 0.56 8.93 -0.48
C LYS A 77 -0.37 8.00 0.29
N ASN A 78 0.10 7.57 1.46
CA ASN A 78 -0.57 6.55 2.27
C ASN A 78 -1.87 7.06 2.95
N ASP A 79 -2.07 8.38 2.94
CA ASP A 79 -3.24 9.06 3.52
C ASP A 79 -4.37 9.25 2.48
N ASP A 80 -4.08 9.10 1.18
CA ASP A 80 -5.08 9.30 0.13
C ASP A 80 -5.86 8.01 -0.16
N ASN A 81 -6.89 7.78 0.67
CA ASN A 81 -7.69 6.57 0.64
C ASN A 81 -8.81 6.57 -0.41
N ARG A 82 -8.72 7.38 -1.47
CA ARG A 82 -9.70 7.36 -2.57
C ARG A 82 -9.65 6.02 -3.31
N VAL A 83 -10.82 5.44 -3.60
CA VAL A 83 -10.95 4.16 -4.34
C VAL A 83 -10.17 4.18 -5.66
N GLN A 84 -10.20 5.31 -6.38
CA GLN A 84 -9.49 5.49 -7.66
C GLN A 84 -7.96 5.48 -7.51
N ASN A 85 -7.46 5.92 -6.35
CA ASN A 85 -6.02 5.99 -6.05
C ASN A 85 -5.48 4.64 -5.57
N ILE A 86 -6.33 3.73 -5.10
CA ILE A 86 -5.90 2.41 -4.64
C ILE A 86 -6.02 1.41 -5.80
N VAL A 87 -5.03 0.53 -5.94
CA VAL A 87 -5.00 -0.57 -6.90
C VAL A 87 -4.71 -1.89 -6.18
N LEU A 88 -5.33 -2.97 -6.64
CA LEU A 88 -5.14 -4.31 -6.08
C LEU A 88 -4.07 -5.08 -6.87
N LEU A 89 -2.97 -5.46 -6.21
CA LEU A 89 -1.80 -6.06 -6.86
C LEU A 89 -1.35 -7.34 -6.17
N CYS A 90 -0.82 -8.30 -6.93
CA CYS A 90 -0.10 -9.44 -6.36
C CYS A 90 1.28 -9.00 -5.82
N PRO A 91 1.98 -9.83 -5.01
CA PRO A 91 3.22 -9.41 -4.35
C PRO A 91 4.32 -8.99 -5.34
N ILE A 92 4.37 -9.64 -6.50
CA ILE A 92 5.31 -9.34 -7.59
C ILE A 92 5.04 -7.94 -8.14
N HIS A 93 3.81 -7.69 -8.60
CA HIS A 93 3.43 -6.39 -9.16
C HIS A 93 3.38 -5.28 -8.12
N HIS A 94 3.09 -5.61 -6.86
CA HIS A 94 3.14 -4.68 -5.74
C HIS A 94 4.57 -4.17 -5.54
N ARG A 95 5.55 -5.09 -5.52
CA ARG A 95 6.97 -4.73 -5.50
C ARG A 95 7.39 -3.93 -6.73
N GLU A 96 6.96 -4.37 -7.92
CA GLU A 96 7.23 -3.61 -9.14
C GLU A 96 6.63 -2.21 -9.11
N ALA A 97 5.47 -1.99 -8.50
CA ALA A 97 4.86 -0.67 -8.40
C ALA A 97 5.69 0.28 -7.52
N HIS A 98 6.30 -0.26 -6.45
CA HIS A 98 7.29 0.48 -5.66
C HIS A 98 8.59 0.73 -6.44
N ASP A 99 9.04 -0.25 -7.24
CA ASP A 99 10.30 -0.19 -8.00
C ASP A 99 10.20 0.60 -9.33
N LYS A 100 9.01 0.71 -9.95
CA LYS A 100 8.74 1.42 -11.22
C LYS A 100 8.93 2.93 -11.12
N LYS A 101 9.24 3.44 -9.94
CA LYS A 101 9.74 4.80 -9.77
C LYS A 101 11.18 4.88 -10.27
N LYS A 102 11.26 5.16 -11.57
CA LYS A 102 12.17 6.10 -12.27
C LYS A 102 12.60 5.47 -13.60
N VAL A 103 11.79 5.66 -14.63
CA VAL A 103 12.30 5.55 -16.01
C VAL A 103 12.53 6.97 -16.48
N LEU A 104 13.79 7.36 -16.64
CA LEU A 104 14.11 8.63 -17.29
C LEU A 104 13.92 8.43 -18.78
N LYS A 105 13.01 9.20 -19.38
CA LYS A 105 12.90 9.30 -20.83
C LYS A 105 13.86 10.38 -21.28
N THR A 106 14.89 10.02 -22.03
CA THR A 106 15.79 10.96 -22.70
C THR A 106 15.57 10.83 -24.19
N LYS A 107 15.93 11.87 -24.95
CA LYS A 107 16.05 11.77 -26.40
C LYS A 107 17.52 11.59 -26.73
N ASP A 108 17.84 10.70 -27.65
CA ASP A 108 19.19 10.66 -28.22
C ASP A 108 19.42 11.86 -29.16
N SER A 109 20.66 11.99 -29.64
CA SER A 109 21.05 13.01 -30.62
C SER A 109 20.28 12.91 -31.94
N PHE A 110 19.57 11.79 -32.18
CA PHE A 110 18.81 11.49 -33.38
C PHE A 110 17.29 11.63 -33.16
N GLY A 111 16.85 12.08 -31.98
CA GLY A 111 15.43 12.31 -31.65
C GLY A 111 14.65 11.08 -31.17
N ASN A 112 15.26 9.90 -31.09
CA ASN A 112 14.62 8.68 -30.59
C ASN A 112 14.47 8.72 -29.08
N THR A 113 13.38 8.16 -28.56
CA THR A 113 13.13 8.11 -27.11
C THR A 113 13.85 6.92 -26.48
N ILE A 114 14.85 7.19 -25.65
CA ILE A 114 15.53 6.19 -24.83
C ILE A 114 14.91 6.13 -23.44
N ASN A 115 14.55 4.91 -23.01
CA ASN A 115 14.03 4.65 -21.66
C ASN A 115 15.17 4.16 -20.75
N HIS A 116 15.71 5.03 -19.89
CA HIS A 116 16.71 4.63 -18.89
C HIS A 116 16.04 4.12 -17.61
N LYS A 117 16.29 2.85 -17.27
CA LYS A 117 15.85 2.27 -16.00
C LYS A 117 16.73 2.81 -14.87
N VAL A 118 16.18 3.70 -14.05
CA VAL A 118 16.89 4.23 -12.89
C VAL A 118 16.56 3.34 -11.70
N VAL A 119 17.57 2.59 -11.28
CA VAL A 119 17.52 1.76 -10.08
C VAL A 119 18.11 2.52 -8.89
N SER A 120 17.63 2.22 -7.68
CA SER A 120 18.25 2.74 -6.46
C SER A 120 19.72 2.30 -6.37
N LYS A 121 20.55 3.06 -5.62
CA LYS A 121 21.97 2.70 -5.39
C LYS A 121 22.09 1.29 -4.78
N GLU A 122 21.18 0.95 -3.87
CA GLU A 122 21.13 -0.36 -3.19
C GLU A 122 20.77 -1.50 -4.16
N THR A 123 19.76 -1.29 -5.01
CA THR A 123 19.36 -2.25 -6.04
C THR A 123 20.47 -2.45 -7.07
N LYS A 124 21.17 -1.38 -7.47
CA LYS A 124 22.33 -1.45 -8.38
C LYS A 124 23.44 -2.30 -7.79
N LYS A 125 23.82 -2.09 -6.51
CA LYS A 125 24.81 -2.92 -5.80
C LYS A 125 24.44 -4.41 -5.81
N ARG A 126 23.17 -4.73 -5.52
CA ARG A 126 22.68 -6.13 -5.53
C ARG A 126 22.75 -6.77 -6.92
N ILE A 127 22.36 -6.05 -7.97
CA ILE A 127 22.43 -6.53 -9.36
C ILE A 127 23.90 -6.79 -9.76
N VAL A 128 24.81 -5.86 -9.45
CA VAL A 128 26.24 -6.00 -9.74
C VAL A 128 26.84 -7.20 -8.99
N LYS A 129 26.53 -7.35 -7.69
CA LYS A 129 27.00 -8.48 -6.88
C LYS A 129 26.48 -9.81 -7.42
N LYS A 130 25.21 -9.87 -7.85
CA LYS A 130 24.61 -11.05 -8.46
C LYS A 130 25.29 -11.42 -9.79
N ARG A 131 25.59 -10.44 -10.64
CA ARG A 131 26.33 -10.65 -11.90
C ARG A 131 27.74 -11.17 -11.68
N LYS A 132 28.51 -10.59 -10.74
CA LYS A 132 29.85 -11.08 -10.37
C LYS A 132 29.84 -12.50 -9.82
N LYS A 133 28.78 -12.87 -9.08
CA LYS A 133 28.62 -14.24 -8.56
C LYS A 133 28.25 -15.25 -9.66
N GLN A 134 27.61 -14.80 -10.74
CA GLN A 134 27.19 -15.64 -11.87
C GLN A 134 28.27 -15.82 -12.94
N ASN A 135 29.18 -14.85 -13.11
CA ASN A 135 30.39 -14.97 -13.93
C ASN A 135 31.63 -14.66 -13.07
N PRO A 136 32.16 -15.65 -12.34
CA PRO A 136 33.38 -15.47 -11.55
C PRO A 136 34.66 -15.42 -12.39
N PHE A 137 34.64 -15.94 -13.63
CA PHE A 137 35.75 -15.89 -14.58
C PHE A 137 35.42 -14.96 -15.77
N GLY A 138 35.75 -13.68 -15.64
CA GLY A 138 35.92 -12.85 -16.84
C GLY A 138 37.26 -13.20 -17.46
N MET A 139 37.27 -14.09 -18.46
CA MET A 139 38.46 -14.35 -19.29
C MET A 139 38.93 -13.02 -19.88
N GLY A 140 40.10 -12.56 -19.44
CA GLY A 140 40.85 -11.53 -20.12
C GLY A 140 41.41 -12.14 -21.41
N PHE A 141 40.84 -11.77 -22.55
CA PHE A 141 41.52 -11.91 -23.83
C PHE A 141 42.54 -10.76 -23.94
N GLY A 142 43.74 -10.98 -23.41
CA GLY A 142 44.95 -10.25 -23.78
C GLY A 142 45.64 -11.02 -24.90
N GLY A 143 45.90 -10.34 -26.01
CA GLY A 143 46.31 -10.92 -27.29
C GLY A 143 47.70 -11.55 -27.30
N PHE A 144 47.88 -12.38 -28.34
CA PHE A 144 49.16 -12.79 -28.90
C PHE A 144 49.94 -11.59 -29.43
#